data_AF-A0A1B7Z1K3-F1
#
_entry.id   AF-A0A1B7Z1K3-F1
#
_cell.length_a   1.000
_cell.length_b   1.000
_cell.length_c   1.000
_cell.angle_alpha   90.00
_cell.angle_beta   90.00
_cell.angle_gamma   90.00
#
_symmetry.space_group_name_H-M   'P 1'
#
loop_
_entity.id
_entity.type
_entity.pdbx_description
1 polymer ?
#
loop_
_entity_poly.entity_id
_entity_poly.type
_entity_poly.pdbx_seq_one_letter_code
_entity_poly.pdbx_strand_id
1 'polypeptide(L)'
;MRITNISFERLDLKLSDPYTIAYETIDRTSNFILKIETDGKFVGYGCAAPDPVVTNESPGDVTDAIKNIIIPYLKGKDPFTYALLLLELKELLRRRSSALAMVDMALFDIMSKKAEVPLYKFLGGFRTHMATSITIGIMGVEETLANANEYVKQGFTILKIKGGANLEEDITKMRMIHEKHPNIELRFDGNQGYSVKESVAFVKATAAIGIEIFEQPTKIESEERLGQVTGQVSIPVMADESLKTLTDAFRLAQNERVDMVNIKLQKVGGIWVGMHINSVAKAAKLDAMVGCIDECGLGIAAGLHFALSRPNIVYADLDGHLDIIDDPYHSVFKLEKGILYPTEKHGLGFSETNF
;
A
#
# COMPACT_ATOMS: atom_id res chain seq x y z
N MET A 1 -21.44 2.50 22.18
CA MET A 1 -22.05 2.60 20.83
C MET A 1 -22.25 1.18 20.34
N ARG A 2 -23.25 0.85 19.51
CA ARG A 2 -23.44 -0.53 19.04
C ARG A 2 -23.52 -0.59 17.53
N ILE A 3 -22.87 -1.59 16.94
CA ILE A 3 -23.00 -1.90 15.52
C ILE A 3 -24.39 -2.52 15.29
N THR A 4 -25.20 -1.88 14.45
CA THR A 4 -26.61 -2.25 14.20
C THR A 4 -26.78 -2.97 12.87
N ASN A 5 -26.11 -2.47 11.83
CA ASN A 5 -26.13 -3.05 10.50
C ASN A 5 -24.73 -3.08 9.88
N ILE A 6 -24.47 -4.14 9.12
CA ILE A 6 -23.24 -4.29 8.34
C ILE A 6 -23.66 -4.72 6.94
N SER A 7 -23.29 -3.94 5.93
CA SER A 7 -23.50 -4.25 4.52
C SER A 7 -22.19 -4.12 3.77
N PHE A 8 -22.13 -4.67 2.56
CA PHE A 8 -20.96 -4.52 1.71
C PHE A 8 -21.34 -4.43 0.24
N GLU A 9 -20.46 -3.83 -0.54
CA GLU A 9 -20.50 -3.78 -1.99
C GLU A 9 -19.22 -4.39 -2.56
N ARG A 10 -19.33 -5.13 -3.67
CA ARG A 10 -18.19 -5.56 -4.47
C ARG A 10 -18.11 -4.65 -5.69
N LEU A 11 -16.93 -4.06 -5.89
CA LEU A 11 -16.58 -3.25 -7.05
C LEU A 11 -15.61 -4.06 -7.90
N ASP A 12 -16.05 -4.46 -9.08
CA ASP A 12 -15.12 -4.97 -10.10
C ASP A 12 -14.75 -3.78 -10.98
N LEU A 13 -13.59 -3.20 -10.74
CA LEU A 13 -13.14 -1.94 -11.33
C LEU A 13 -12.24 -2.23 -12.53
N LYS A 14 -12.46 -1.51 -13.64
CA LYS A 14 -11.68 -1.70 -14.87
C LYS A 14 -10.39 -0.89 -14.81
N LEU A 15 -9.29 -1.48 -15.27
CA LEU A 15 -8.01 -0.79 -15.41
C LEU A 15 -7.90 -0.10 -16.79
N SER A 16 -7.31 1.10 -16.84
CA SER A 16 -6.97 1.82 -18.07
C SER A 16 -5.93 1.06 -18.88
N ASP A 17 -4.96 0.49 -18.17
CA ASP A 17 -3.81 -0.21 -18.72
C ASP A 17 -3.77 -1.64 -18.17
N PRO A 18 -4.37 -2.61 -18.88
CA PRO A 18 -4.28 -4.02 -18.49
C PRO A 18 -2.84 -4.49 -18.49
N TYR A 19 -2.47 -5.30 -17.49
CA TYR A 19 -1.16 -5.92 -17.41
C TYR A 19 -1.25 -7.44 -17.53
N THR A 20 -0.20 -8.06 -18.06
CA THR A 20 -0.17 -9.51 -18.26
C THR A 20 0.78 -10.16 -17.26
N ILE A 21 0.28 -11.13 -16.52
CA ILE A 21 1.09 -12.09 -15.76
C ILE A 21 1.24 -13.38 -16.56
N ALA A 22 2.07 -14.32 -16.09
CA ALA A 22 2.48 -15.51 -16.87
C ALA A 22 1.33 -16.36 -17.46
N TYR A 23 0.11 -16.26 -16.93
CA TYR A 23 -1.02 -17.11 -17.32
C TYR A 23 -2.34 -16.36 -17.59
N GLU A 24 -2.41 -15.04 -17.36
CA GLU A 24 -3.62 -14.24 -17.58
C GLU A 24 -3.32 -12.76 -17.79
N THR A 25 -4.21 -12.09 -18.51
CA THR A 25 -4.24 -10.62 -18.58
C THR A 25 -5.22 -10.12 -17.52
N ILE A 26 -4.72 -9.25 -16.65
CA ILE A 26 -5.50 -8.59 -15.60
C ILE A 26 -5.94 -7.24 -16.16
N ASP A 27 -7.23 -7.14 -16.46
CA ASP A 27 -7.89 -5.91 -16.94
C ASP A 27 -8.85 -5.32 -15.90
N ARG A 28 -8.98 -5.97 -14.74
CA ARG A 28 -9.84 -5.57 -13.63
C ARG A 28 -9.22 -5.86 -12.29
N THR A 29 -9.52 -5.01 -11.31
CA THR A 29 -9.28 -5.27 -9.89
C THR A 29 -10.61 -5.42 -9.15
N SER A 30 -10.68 -6.32 -8.18
CA SER A 30 -11.84 -6.48 -7.30
C SER A 30 -11.56 -5.76 -5.98
N ASN A 31 -12.38 -4.77 -5.66
CA ASN A 31 -12.39 -4.08 -4.37
C ASN A 31 -13.72 -4.35 -3.66
N PHE A 32 -13.74 -4.28 -2.33
CA PHE A 32 -14.93 -4.43 -1.51
C PHE A 32 -15.05 -3.24 -0.57
N ILE A 33 -16.25 -2.68 -0.46
CA ILE A 33 -16.55 -1.61 0.48
C ILE A 33 -17.42 -2.15 1.59
N LEU A 34 -16.93 -2.16 2.83
CA LEU A 34 -17.73 -2.47 4.00
C LEU A 34 -18.35 -1.19 4.54
N LYS A 35 -19.65 -1.24 4.83
CA LYS A 35 -20.38 -0.19 5.53
C LYS A 35 -20.81 -0.73 6.90
N ILE A 36 -20.36 -0.07 7.96
CA ILE A 36 -20.74 -0.39 9.35
C ILE A 36 -21.60 0.76 9.89
N GLU A 37 -22.87 0.47 10.17
CA GLU A 37 -23.80 1.40 10.78
C GLU A 37 -23.91 1.14 12.28
N THR A 38 -24.12 2.21 13.05
CA THR A 38 -24.24 2.14 14.50
C THR A 38 -25.64 2.52 14.98
N ASP A 39 -25.90 2.37 16.27
CA ASP A 39 -27.11 2.87 16.94
C ASP A 39 -27.17 4.40 17.06
N GLY A 40 -26.12 5.10 16.60
CA GLY A 40 -26.06 6.55 16.49
C GLY A 40 -25.91 7.04 15.04
N LYS A 41 -25.48 8.29 14.88
CA LYS A 41 -25.31 8.94 13.57
C LYS A 41 -24.03 8.55 12.79
N PHE A 42 -23.20 7.66 13.34
CA PHE A 42 -21.88 7.37 12.79
C PHE A 42 -21.90 6.11 11.94
N VAL A 43 -21.38 6.24 10.73
CA VAL A 43 -21.21 5.18 9.74
C VAL A 43 -19.75 5.11 9.34
N GLY A 44 -19.18 3.91 9.42
CA GLY A 44 -17.81 3.61 9.04
C GLY A 44 -17.73 2.95 7.68
N TYR A 45 -16.71 3.29 6.92
CA TYR A 45 -16.38 2.66 5.66
C TYR A 45 -14.97 2.10 5.68
N GLY A 46 -14.76 0.98 5.01
CA GLY A 46 -13.44 0.41 4.80
C GLY A 46 -13.35 -0.30 3.47
N CYS A 47 -12.13 -0.54 3.01
CA CYS A 47 -11.84 -1.16 1.72
C CYS A 47 -11.02 -2.44 1.88
N ALA A 48 -11.44 -3.53 1.23
CA ALA A 48 -10.58 -4.68 0.95
C ALA A 48 -10.24 -4.73 -0.53
N ALA A 49 -8.97 -4.93 -0.86
CA ALA A 49 -8.52 -5.28 -2.20
C ALA A 49 -7.77 -6.63 -2.10
N PRO A 50 -8.45 -7.77 -2.30
CA PRO A 50 -7.79 -9.06 -2.33
C PRO A 50 -6.93 -9.24 -3.58
N ASP A 51 -5.75 -9.81 -3.41
CA ASP A 51 -4.85 -10.20 -4.49
C ASP A 51 -4.29 -11.61 -4.21
N PRO A 52 -4.46 -12.59 -5.11
CA PRO A 52 -4.01 -13.96 -4.89
C PRO A 52 -2.51 -14.12 -4.68
N VAL A 53 -1.68 -13.22 -5.24
CA VAL A 53 -0.22 -13.27 -5.15
C VAL A 53 0.28 -12.53 -3.91
N VAL A 54 -0.27 -11.35 -3.65
CA VAL A 54 0.18 -10.45 -2.59
C VAL A 54 -0.46 -10.82 -1.24
N THR A 55 -1.79 -10.87 -1.17
CA THR A 55 -2.53 -11.12 0.07
C THR A 55 -2.96 -12.57 0.24
N ASN A 56 -2.85 -13.39 -0.81
CA ASN A 56 -3.30 -14.79 -0.83
C ASN A 56 -4.81 -14.92 -0.56
N GLU A 57 -5.57 -13.96 -1.09
CA GLU A 57 -7.04 -13.92 -1.04
C GLU A 57 -7.61 -13.80 -2.43
N SER A 58 -8.69 -14.54 -2.69
CA SER A 58 -9.56 -14.31 -3.84
C SER A 58 -10.74 -13.41 -3.46
N PRO A 59 -11.43 -12.79 -4.44
CA PRO A 59 -12.70 -12.10 -4.20
C PRO A 59 -13.77 -13.02 -3.54
N GLY A 60 -13.72 -14.32 -3.82
CA GLY A 60 -14.57 -15.32 -3.19
C GLY A 60 -14.29 -15.47 -1.69
N ASP A 61 -13.01 -15.50 -1.30
CA ASP A 61 -12.59 -15.58 0.10
C ASP A 61 -13.04 -14.37 0.91
N VAL A 62 -12.96 -13.17 0.33
CA VAL A 62 -13.43 -11.94 0.98
C VAL A 62 -14.96 -11.96 1.12
N THR A 63 -15.69 -12.38 0.08
CA THR A 63 -17.16 -12.51 0.14
C THR A 63 -17.60 -13.50 1.23
N ASP A 64 -16.93 -14.67 1.31
CA ASP A 64 -17.16 -15.68 2.35
C ASP A 64 -16.87 -15.12 3.75
N ALA A 65 -15.71 -14.48 3.92
CA ALA A 65 -15.33 -13.84 5.17
C ALA A 65 -16.35 -12.80 5.64
N ILE A 66 -16.83 -11.95 4.73
CA ILE A 66 -17.81 -10.93 5.07
C ILE A 66 -19.11 -11.56 5.57
N LYS A 67 -19.69 -12.47 4.76
CA LYS A 67 -21.01 -13.05 5.03
C LYS A 67 -21.01 -13.99 6.24
N ASN A 68 -19.99 -14.83 6.36
CA ASN A 68 -20.02 -15.96 7.27
C ASN A 68 -19.20 -15.72 8.55
N ILE A 69 -18.36 -14.68 8.60
CA ILE A 69 -17.51 -14.39 9.75
C ILE A 69 -17.73 -12.96 10.25
N ILE A 70 -17.45 -11.95 9.43
CA ILE A 70 -17.40 -10.54 9.83
C ILE A 70 -18.79 -10.04 10.26
N ILE A 71 -19.82 -10.21 9.42
CA ILE A 71 -21.19 -9.74 9.73
C ILE A 71 -21.73 -10.42 11.01
N PRO A 72 -21.71 -11.76 11.14
CA PRO A 72 -22.19 -12.42 12.37
C PRO A 72 -21.41 -12.00 13.62
N TYR A 73 -20.09 -11.81 13.51
CA TYR A 73 -19.24 -11.48 14.64
C TYR A 73 -19.42 -10.02 15.13
N LEU A 74 -19.49 -9.05 14.21
CA LEU A 74 -19.53 -7.62 14.55
C LEU A 74 -20.90 -7.16 15.03
N LYS A 75 -21.99 -7.83 14.67
CA LYS A 75 -23.34 -7.39 15.00
C LYS A 75 -23.53 -7.27 16.52
N GLY A 76 -23.96 -6.09 16.97
CA GLY A 76 -24.19 -5.77 18.38
C GLY A 76 -22.95 -5.47 19.20
N LYS A 77 -21.74 -5.51 18.61
CA LYS A 77 -20.47 -5.14 19.28
C LYS A 77 -20.31 -3.62 19.36
N ASP A 78 -19.42 -3.17 20.24
CA ASP A 78 -19.06 -1.75 20.35
C ASP A 78 -17.82 -1.45 19.48
N PRO A 79 -17.90 -0.54 18.48
CA PRO A 79 -16.75 -0.21 17.65
C PRO A 79 -15.57 0.38 18.44
N PHE A 80 -15.80 0.94 19.64
CA PHE A 80 -14.74 1.43 20.51
C PHE A 80 -13.91 0.32 21.16
N THR A 81 -14.37 -0.94 21.12
CA THR A 81 -13.56 -2.09 21.54
C THR A 81 -12.70 -2.64 20.40
N TYR A 82 -12.30 -1.81 19.42
CA TYR A 82 -11.65 -2.22 18.17
C TYR A 82 -10.46 -3.18 18.40
N ALA A 83 -9.63 -2.95 19.42
CA ALA A 83 -8.49 -3.81 19.70
C ALA A 83 -8.91 -5.27 19.99
N LEU A 84 -10.00 -5.46 20.75
CA LEU A 84 -10.58 -6.78 20.99
C LEU A 84 -11.17 -7.36 19.70
N LEU A 85 -11.94 -6.56 18.97
CA LEU A 85 -12.63 -7.00 17.76
C LEU A 85 -11.65 -7.45 16.68
N LEU A 86 -10.58 -6.68 16.45
CA LEU A 86 -9.56 -6.99 15.46
C LEU A 86 -8.70 -8.17 15.88
N LEU A 87 -8.38 -8.31 17.17
CA LEU A 87 -7.66 -9.47 17.69
C LEU A 87 -8.46 -10.77 17.47
N GLU A 88 -9.73 -10.80 17.87
CA GLU A 88 -10.58 -11.98 17.70
C GLU A 88 -10.87 -12.26 16.21
N LEU A 89 -11.15 -11.23 15.41
CA LEU A 89 -11.36 -11.40 13.97
C LEU A 89 -10.13 -11.93 13.26
N LYS A 90 -8.93 -11.50 13.64
CA LYS A 90 -7.70 -12.03 13.05
C LYS A 90 -7.60 -13.55 13.21
N GLU A 91 -7.95 -14.08 14.38
CA GLU A 91 -7.96 -15.54 14.62
C GLU A 91 -9.02 -16.25 13.76
N LEU A 92 -10.20 -15.64 13.61
CA LEU A 92 -11.30 -16.19 12.79
C LEU A 92 -11.01 -16.13 11.28
N LEU A 93 -10.40 -15.04 10.81
CA LEU A 93 -10.09 -14.77 9.41
C LEU A 93 -8.78 -15.44 8.95
N ARG A 94 -7.92 -15.85 9.89
CA ARG A 94 -6.65 -16.51 9.63
C ARG A 94 -5.75 -15.70 8.69
N ARG A 95 -5.67 -16.09 7.42
CA ARG A 95 -4.79 -15.48 6.41
C ARG A 95 -5.48 -14.40 5.57
N ARG A 96 -6.75 -14.08 5.85
CA ARG A 96 -7.54 -13.12 5.06
C ARG A 96 -7.28 -11.67 5.50
N SER A 97 -6.10 -11.15 5.17
CA SER A 97 -5.60 -9.86 5.66
C SER A 97 -6.38 -8.67 5.09
N SER A 98 -6.75 -8.69 3.81
CA SER A 98 -7.56 -7.68 3.13
C SER A 98 -8.95 -7.58 3.76
N ALA A 99 -9.59 -8.72 4.04
CA ALA A 99 -10.87 -8.75 4.75
C ALA A 99 -10.79 -8.14 6.17
N LEU A 100 -9.69 -8.40 6.90
CA LEU A 100 -9.43 -7.79 8.20
C LEU A 100 -9.16 -6.28 8.08
N ALA A 101 -8.38 -5.87 7.08
CA ALA A 101 -8.02 -4.47 6.83
C ALA A 101 -9.27 -3.61 6.60
N MET A 102 -10.25 -4.13 5.86
CA MET A 102 -11.52 -3.45 5.61
C MET A 102 -12.33 -3.21 6.89
N VAL A 103 -12.34 -4.16 7.83
CA VAL A 103 -12.99 -3.97 9.14
C VAL A 103 -12.23 -2.93 9.96
N ASP A 104 -10.90 -3.04 10.02
CA ASP A 104 -10.03 -2.10 10.72
C ASP A 104 -10.27 -0.65 10.25
N MET A 105 -10.24 -0.42 8.93
CA MET A 105 -10.52 0.89 8.34
C MET A 105 -11.89 1.44 8.75
N ALA A 106 -12.95 0.62 8.68
CA ALA A 106 -14.31 1.04 9.03
C ALA A 106 -14.45 1.39 10.52
N LEU A 107 -13.77 0.67 11.41
CA LEU A 107 -13.77 0.99 12.84
C LEU A 107 -13.02 2.30 13.12
N PHE A 108 -11.85 2.51 12.50
CA PHE A 108 -11.10 3.77 12.61
C PHE A 108 -11.87 4.96 12.04
N ASP A 109 -12.59 4.77 10.94
CA ASP A 109 -13.46 5.78 10.34
C ASP A 109 -14.59 6.19 11.31
N ILE A 110 -15.26 5.23 11.97
CA ILE A 110 -16.28 5.54 13.00
C ILE A 110 -15.67 6.34 14.15
N MET A 111 -14.54 5.89 14.69
CA MET A 111 -13.92 6.52 15.87
C MET A 111 -13.47 7.95 15.57
N SER A 112 -12.85 8.18 14.42
CA SER A 112 -12.39 9.52 14.00
C SER A 112 -13.56 10.44 13.61
N LYS A 113 -14.62 9.92 12.98
CA LYS A 113 -15.88 10.66 12.77
C LYS A 113 -16.53 11.07 14.08
N LYS A 114 -16.52 10.20 15.09
CA LYS A 114 -17.02 10.52 16.44
C LYS A 114 -16.18 11.58 17.14
N ALA A 115 -14.87 11.58 16.89
CA ALA A 115 -13.95 12.61 17.37
C ALA A 115 -13.99 13.91 16.55
N GLU A 116 -14.78 13.95 15.48
CA GLU A 116 -14.94 15.12 14.60
C GLU A 116 -13.62 15.61 14.00
N VAL A 117 -12.77 14.65 13.61
CA VAL A 117 -11.48 14.94 12.97
C VAL A 117 -11.22 14.01 11.78
N PRO A 118 -10.46 14.47 10.77
CA PRO A 118 -9.88 13.58 9.75
C PRO A 118 -9.05 12.47 10.40
N LEU A 119 -9.05 11.27 9.81
CA LEU A 119 -8.42 10.10 10.39
C LEU A 119 -6.92 10.30 10.65
N TYR A 120 -6.19 10.99 9.77
CA TYR A 120 -4.75 11.22 9.98
C TYR A 120 -4.47 12.02 11.27
N LYS A 121 -5.33 13.00 11.61
CA LYS A 121 -5.22 13.78 12.86
C LYS A 121 -5.53 12.90 14.06
N PHE A 122 -6.56 12.03 13.96
CA PHE A 122 -6.90 11.06 15.00
C PHE A 122 -5.75 10.08 15.29
N LEU A 123 -5.03 9.64 14.26
CA LEU A 123 -3.92 8.70 14.39
C LEU A 123 -2.62 9.35 14.90
N GLY A 124 -2.45 10.67 14.74
CA GLY A 124 -1.28 11.41 15.26
C GLY A 124 -0.97 12.74 14.58
N GLY A 125 -1.45 12.98 13.36
CA GLY A 125 -1.41 14.29 12.70
C GLY A 125 -0.01 14.86 12.46
N PHE A 126 0.90 14.10 11.88
CA PHE A 126 2.30 14.53 11.72
C PHE A 126 2.52 15.51 10.56
N ARG A 127 1.83 15.30 9.43
CA ARG A 127 1.88 16.20 8.26
C ARG A 127 0.53 16.20 7.54
N THR A 128 0.32 17.15 6.62
CA THR A 128 -0.97 17.38 5.97
C THR A 128 -1.04 16.92 4.52
N HIS A 129 0.09 16.59 3.90
CA HIS A 129 0.20 16.14 2.52
C HIS A 129 1.49 15.33 2.34
N MET A 130 1.58 14.57 1.25
CA MET A 130 2.73 13.72 0.95
C MET A 130 2.89 13.51 -0.54
N ALA A 131 4.13 13.56 -1.04
CA ALA A 131 4.43 13.14 -2.41
C ALA A 131 4.30 11.61 -2.52
N THR A 132 3.70 11.14 -3.60
CA THR A 132 3.64 9.72 -3.96
C THR A 132 4.53 9.46 -5.16
N SER A 133 5.18 8.29 -5.20
CA SER A 133 5.66 7.76 -6.46
C SER A 133 4.49 7.42 -7.40
N ILE A 134 4.81 7.36 -8.69
CA ILE A 134 3.99 6.73 -9.72
C ILE A 134 4.80 5.59 -10.36
N THR A 135 4.14 4.45 -10.53
CA THR A 135 4.76 3.20 -10.97
C THR A 135 4.75 3.08 -12.49
N ILE A 136 5.90 2.74 -13.06
CA ILE A 136 6.02 2.26 -14.43
C ILE A 136 6.26 0.75 -14.35
N GLY A 137 5.32 -0.02 -14.89
CA GLY A 137 5.37 -1.48 -14.91
C GLY A 137 6.52 -2.06 -15.75
N ILE A 138 6.63 -3.39 -15.75
CA ILE A 138 7.62 -4.11 -16.55
C ILE A 138 7.20 -4.05 -18.03
N MET A 139 7.89 -3.24 -18.81
CA MET A 139 7.63 -3.03 -20.24
C MET A 139 8.95 -2.72 -20.97
N GLY A 140 8.91 -2.54 -22.29
CA GLY A 140 10.13 -2.26 -23.07
C GLY A 140 10.72 -0.88 -22.78
N VAL A 141 12.00 -0.68 -23.11
CA VAL A 141 12.73 0.59 -22.86
C VAL A 141 12.00 1.82 -23.42
N GLU A 142 11.50 1.74 -24.66
CA GLU A 142 10.82 2.86 -25.31
C GLU A 142 9.51 3.24 -24.62
N GLU A 143 8.71 2.24 -24.25
CA GLU A 143 7.44 2.41 -23.53
C GLU A 143 7.68 2.97 -22.12
N THR A 144 8.67 2.44 -21.41
CA THR A 144 9.10 2.96 -20.10
C THR A 144 9.46 4.44 -20.19
N LEU A 145 10.22 4.85 -21.21
CA LEU A 145 10.60 6.26 -21.39
C LEU A 145 9.41 7.14 -21.79
N ALA A 146 8.48 6.63 -22.59
CA ALA A 146 7.26 7.34 -22.95
C ALA A 146 6.41 7.64 -21.70
N ASN A 147 6.19 6.63 -20.85
CA ASN A 147 5.44 6.78 -19.60
C ASN A 147 6.16 7.73 -18.63
N ALA A 148 7.48 7.60 -18.49
CA ALA A 148 8.27 8.50 -17.66
C ALA A 148 8.12 9.96 -18.12
N ASN A 149 8.21 10.23 -19.43
CA ASN A 149 8.00 11.58 -19.96
C ASN A 149 6.60 12.12 -19.65
N GLU A 150 5.58 11.27 -19.73
CA GLU A 150 4.19 11.67 -19.52
C GLU A 150 3.94 11.99 -18.03
N TYR A 151 4.36 11.13 -17.11
CA TYR A 151 4.20 11.40 -15.68
C TYR A 151 5.00 12.63 -15.22
N VAL A 152 6.20 12.85 -15.77
CA VAL A 152 6.97 14.07 -15.47
C VAL A 152 6.24 15.31 -15.99
N LYS A 153 5.60 15.27 -17.16
CA LYS A 153 4.77 16.39 -17.67
C LYS A 153 3.54 16.65 -16.79
N GLN A 154 2.96 15.61 -16.22
CA GLN A 154 1.86 15.71 -15.24
C GLN A 154 2.32 16.28 -13.89
N GLY A 155 3.63 16.38 -13.69
CA GLY A 155 4.26 17.04 -12.53
C GLY A 155 4.68 16.08 -11.43
N PHE A 156 4.68 14.76 -11.66
CA PHE A 156 5.26 13.81 -10.71
C PHE A 156 6.77 14.06 -10.60
N THR A 157 7.28 14.09 -9.37
CA THR A 157 8.71 14.24 -9.10
C THR A 157 9.41 12.93 -8.76
N ILE A 158 8.64 11.85 -8.54
CA ILE A 158 9.14 10.55 -8.09
C ILE A 158 8.58 9.47 -9.00
N LEU A 159 9.46 8.71 -9.68
CA LEU A 159 9.07 7.57 -10.50
C LEU A 159 9.56 6.28 -9.84
N LYS A 160 8.69 5.27 -9.78
CA LYS A 160 9.01 3.90 -9.36
C LYS A 160 9.05 3.01 -10.59
N ILE A 161 10.20 2.39 -10.87
CA ILE A 161 10.39 1.53 -12.05
C ILE A 161 10.39 0.07 -11.59
N LYS A 162 9.46 -0.73 -12.12
CA LYS A 162 9.46 -2.18 -11.91
C LYS A 162 10.41 -2.86 -12.90
N GLY A 163 11.22 -3.79 -12.39
CA GLY A 163 12.13 -4.59 -13.20
C GLY A 163 12.33 -5.97 -12.58
N GLY A 164 13.53 -6.52 -12.70
CA GLY A 164 13.88 -7.82 -12.14
C GLY A 164 13.92 -8.96 -13.16
N ALA A 165 13.38 -8.73 -14.37
CA ALA A 165 13.32 -9.76 -15.42
C ALA A 165 14.59 -9.79 -16.30
N ASN A 166 15.19 -8.63 -16.57
CA ASN A 166 16.38 -8.52 -17.42
C ASN A 166 17.29 -7.40 -16.92
N LEU A 167 18.41 -7.79 -16.31
CA LEU A 167 19.38 -6.87 -15.71
C LEU A 167 19.87 -5.78 -16.66
N GLU A 168 20.28 -6.12 -17.89
CA GLU A 168 20.85 -5.15 -18.83
C GLU A 168 19.80 -4.16 -19.34
N GLU A 169 18.59 -4.65 -19.58
CA GLU A 169 17.47 -3.80 -19.98
C GLU A 169 17.06 -2.84 -18.86
N ASP A 170 17.00 -3.34 -17.61
CA ASP A 170 16.69 -2.54 -16.43
C ASP A 170 17.75 -1.46 -16.19
N ILE A 171 19.04 -1.78 -16.32
CA ILE A 171 20.14 -0.79 -16.27
C ILE A 171 19.95 0.28 -17.36
N THR A 172 19.58 -0.14 -18.57
CA THR A 172 19.36 0.77 -19.71
C THR A 172 18.20 1.73 -19.44
N LYS A 173 17.07 1.21 -18.94
CA LYS A 173 15.90 2.03 -18.55
C LYS A 173 16.30 3.11 -17.56
N MET A 174 16.96 2.72 -16.47
CA MET A 174 17.34 3.65 -15.41
C MET A 174 18.28 4.75 -15.91
N ARG A 175 19.30 4.39 -16.71
CA ARG A 175 20.25 5.36 -17.29
C ARG A 175 19.54 6.37 -18.20
N MET A 176 18.68 5.88 -19.09
CA MET A 176 17.99 6.74 -20.05
C MET A 176 16.95 7.66 -19.39
N ILE A 177 16.26 7.20 -18.35
CA ILE A 177 15.36 8.06 -17.57
C ILE A 177 16.17 9.16 -16.88
N HIS A 178 17.24 8.81 -16.19
CA HIS A 178 18.09 9.77 -15.49
C HIS A 178 18.71 10.81 -16.42
N GLU A 179 19.18 10.41 -17.61
CA GLU A 179 19.71 11.33 -18.61
C GLU A 179 18.66 12.34 -19.10
N LYS A 180 17.41 11.90 -19.32
CA LYS A 180 16.33 12.77 -19.78
C LYS A 180 15.74 13.63 -18.67
N HIS A 181 15.70 13.12 -17.45
CA HIS A 181 15.05 13.73 -16.28
C HIS A 181 15.97 13.70 -15.05
N PRO A 182 17.08 14.44 -15.06
CA PRO A 182 18.11 14.34 -14.01
C PRO A 182 17.66 14.81 -12.62
N ASN A 183 16.53 15.51 -12.53
CA ASN A 183 15.98 16.03 -11.28
C ASN A 183 14.82 15.18 -10.73
N ILE A 184 14.54 14.03 -11.32
CA ILE A 184 13.50 13.11 -10.85
C ILE A 184 14.11 12.12 -9.88
N GLU A 185 13.48 11.96 -8.72
CA GLU A 185 13.81 10.86 -7.81
C GLU A 185 13.37 9.53 -8.41
N LEU A 186 14.28 8.56 -8.42
CA LEU A 186 14.04 7.23 -8.98
C LEU A 186 14.07 6.17 -7.88
N ARG A 187 13.00 5.37 -7.84
CA ARG A 187 12.90 4.14 -7.07
C ARG A 187 12.91 2.96 -8.02
N PHE A 188 13.51 1.85 -7.61
CA PHE A 188 13.51 0.63 -8.41
C PHE A 188 12.98 -0.54 -7.59
N ASP A 189 12.01 -1.25 -8.16
CA ASP A 189 11.38 -2.42 -7.56
C ASP A 189 11.80 -3.65 -8.37
N GLY A 190 12.67 -4.46 -7.77
CA GLY A 190 13.18 -5.68 -8.39
C GLY A 190 12.18 -6.84 -8.35
N ASN A 191 11.07 -6.70 -7.61
CA ASN A 191 9.95 -7.65 -7.53
C ASN A 191 10.42 -9.11 -7.50
N GLN A 192 11.36 -9.40 -6.60
CA GLN A 192 11.93 -10.72 -6.34
C GLN A 192 12.72 -11.36 -7.51
N GLY A 193 12.97 -10.61 -8.59
CA GLY A 193 13.49 -11.12 -9.85
C GLY A 193 14.99 -11.42 -9.86
N TYR A 194 15.78 -10.76 -9.02
CA TYR A 194 17.24 -10.90 -9.05
C TYR A 194 17.78 -11.90 -8.04
N SER A 195 18.92 -12.48 -8.40
CA SER A 195 19.87 -13.03 -7.44
C SER A 195 20.62 -11.93 -6.70
N VAL A 196 21.32 -12.29 -5.61
CA VAL A 196 22.21 -11.37 -4.89
C VAL A 196 23.28 -10.79 -5.83
N LYS A 197 23.84 -11.61 -6.71
CA LYS A 197 24.88 -11.20 -7.67
C LYS A 197 24.35 -10.17 -8.68
N GLU A 198 23.17 -10.42 -9.24
CA GLU A 198 22.52 -9.49 -10.17
C GLU A 198 22.14 -8.18 -9.48
N SER A 199 21.65 -8.26 -8.24
CA SER A 199 21.34 -7.07 -7.43
C SER A 199 22.56 -6.17 -7.23
N VAL A 200 23.70 -6.75 -6.86
CA VAL A 200 24.97 -6.00 -6.72
C VAL A 200 25.45 -5.44 -8.06
N ALA A 201 25.32 -6.22 -9.14
CA ALA A 201 25.69 -5.77 -10.48
C ALA A 201 24.81 -4.59 -10.96
N PHE A 202 23.50 -4.64 -10.71
CA PHE A 202 22.55 -3.58 -11.01
C PHE A 202 22.97 -2.28 -10.33
N VAL A 203 23.12 -2.28 -9.00
CA VAL A 203 23.49 -1.08 -8.23
C VAL A 203 24.85 -0.53 -8.66
N LYS A 204 25.82 -1.40 -8.95
CA LYS A 204 27.12 -0.96 -9.45
C LYS A 204 27.01 -0.26 -10.80
N ALA A 205 26.18 -0.77 -11.71
CA ALA A 205 26.00 -0.21 -13.04
C ALA A 205 25.18 1.09 -13.05
N THR A 206 24.35 1.32 -12.02
CA THR A 206 23.48 2.49 -11.86
C THR A 206 23.97 3.48 -10.78
N ALA A 207 25.18 3.30 -10.25
CA ALA A 207 25.70 4.10 -9.12
C ALA A 207 25.68 5.63 -9.33
N ALA A 208 25.77 6.11 -10.58
CA ALA A 208 25.73 7.54 -10.90
C ALA A 208 24.32 8.16 -10.86
N ILE A 209 23.26 7.34 -10.82
CA ILE A 209 21.86 7.77 -10.97
C ILE A 209 21.27 8.30 -9.65
N GLY A 210 21.78 7.81 -8.50
CA GLY A 210 21.23 8.17 -7.20
C GLY A 210 19.84 7.54 -6.94
N ILE A 211 19.70 6.23 -7.15
CA ILE A 211 18.46 5.50 -6.86
C ILE A 211 18.13 5.63 -5.36
N GLU A 212 16.92 6.11 -5.05
CA GLU A 212 16.45 6.38 -3.69
C GLU A 212 16.18 5.08 -2.91
N ILE A 213 15.52 4.12 -3.56
CA ILE A 213 15.06 2.86 -2.94
C ILE A 213 15.27 1.70 -3.92
N PHE A 214 15.81 0.58 -3.39
CA PHE A 214 15.78 -0.72 -4.06
C PHE A 214 14.82 -1.68 -3.34
N GLU A 215 13.61 -1.80 -3.87
CA GLU A 215 12.52 -2.57 -3.28
C GLU A 215 12.58 -4.05 -3.70
N GLN A 216 12.47 -4.93 -2.69
CA GLN A 216 12.46 -6.40 -2.77
C GLN A 216 13.24 -6.99 -3.96
N PRO A 217 14.58 -6.84 -4.01
CA PRO A 217 15.37 -7.33 -5.15
C PRO A 217 15.33 -8.85 -5.33
N THR A 218 15.24 -9.59 -4.22
CA THR A 218 15.41 -11.05 -4.19
C THR A 218 14.16 -11.77 -3.68
N LYS A 219 13.95 -13.01 -4.14
CA LYS A 219 12.87 -13.90 -3.69
C LYS A 219 12.73 -14.03 -2.17
N ILE A 220 11.48 -14.05 -1.71
CA ILE A 220 11.12 -14.18 -0.28
C ILE A 220 11.53 -15.50 0.37
N GLU A 221 11.94 -16.51 -0.41
CA GLU A 221 12.37 -17.83 0.07
C GLU A 221 13.54 -17.75 1.06
N SER A 222 14.34 -16.67 1.03
CA SER A 222 15.44 -16.46 1.97
C SER A 222 15.69 -14.97 2.22
N GLU A 223 15.28 -14.48 3.38
CA GLU A 223 15.59 -13.11 3.85
C GLU A 223 17.08 -12.88 4.09
N GLU A 224 17.88 -13.95 4.19
CA GLU A 224 19.33 -13.82 4.23
C GLU A 224 19.86 -13.21 2.93
N ARG A 225 19.21 -13.48 1.79
CA ARG A 225 19.56 -12.87 0.50
C ARG A 225 19.33 -11.36 0.52
N LEU A 226 18.22 -10.90 1.11
CA LEU A 226 18.00 -9.45 1.32
C LEU A 226 19.16 -8.87 2.13
N GLY A 227 19.49 -9.45 3.28
CA GLY A 227 20.62 -8.99 4.10
C GLY A 227 21.98 -9.01 3.37
N GLN A 228 22.21 -10.02 2.52
CA GLN A 228 23.41 -10.08 1.68
C GLN A 228 23.45 -8.93 0.65
N VAL A 229 22.32 -8.57 0.04
CA VAL A 229 22.24 -7.42 -0.87
C VAL A 229 22.48 -6.14 -0.08
N THR A 230 21.72 -5.91 1.00
CA THR A 230 21.83 -4.75 1.90
C THR A 230 23.27 -4.49 2.32
N GLY A 231 24.01 -5.52 2.74
CA GLY A 231 25.42 -5.37 3.15
C GLY A 231 26.44 -5.17 2.03
N GLN A 232 26.04 -5.27 0.75
CA GLN A 232 26.93 -5.17 -0.41
C GLN A 232 26.62 -4.00 -1.35
N VAL A 233 25.47 -3.34 -1.18
CA VAL A 233 25.05 -2.22 -2.02
C VAL A 233 25.15 -0.90 -1.26
N SER A 234 25.20 0.21 -2.00
CA SER A 234 25.32 1.57 -1.42
C SER A 234 23.99 2.31 -1.35
N ILE A 235 22.90 1.72 -1.86
CA ILE A 235 21.55 2.29 -1.86
C ILE A 235 20.67 1.52 -0.87
N PRO A 236 19.67 2.18 -0.25
CA PRO A 236 18.78 1.52 0.70
C PRO A 236 17.99 0.36 0.08
N VAL A 237 17.95 -0.77 0.78
CA VAL A 237 17.15 -1.95 0.40
C VAL A 237 15.89 -2.00 1.25
N MET A 238 14.73 -2.11 0.57
CA MET A 238 13.42 -2.14 1.21
C MET A 238 12.77 -3.51 1.10
N ALA A 239 12.22 -4.03 2.21
CA ALA A 239 11.38 -5.24 2.19
C ALA A 239 9.92 -4.89 1.83
N ASP A 240 9.36 -5.56 0.83
CA ASP A 240 7.92 -5.52 0.50
C ASP A 240 7.28 -6.89 0.75
N GLU A 241 7.45 -7.87 -0.14
CA GLU A 241 6.82 -9.18 -0.02
C GLU A 241 7.34 -10.01 1.15
N SER A 242 8.56 -9.73 1.62
CA SER A 242 9.09 -10.29 2.86
C SER A 242 8.38 -9.76 4.11
N LEU A 243 7.56 -8.72 4.01
CA LEU A 243 6.80 -8.13 5.11
C LEU A 243 5.28 -8.30 4.90
N LYS A 244 4.68 -9.25 5.61
CA LYS A 244 3.21 -9.44 5.64
C LYS A 244 2.61 -9.32 7.03
N THR A 245 3.41 -9.51 8.09
CA THR A 245 2.93 -9.50 9.47
C THR A 245 3.82 -8.69 10.40
N LEU A 246 3.32 -8.40 11.61
CA LEU A 246 4.14 -7.80 12.67
C LEU A 246 5.36 -8.66 13.05
N THR A 247 5.21 -9.99 13.00
CA THR A 247 6.31 -10.93 13.26
C THR A 247 7.38 -10.84 12.18
N ASP A 248 7.00 -10.63 10.92
CA ASP A 248 7.97 -10.41 9.84
C ASP A 248 8.73 -9.10 10.04
N ALA A 249 8.05 -8.01 10.42
CA ALA A 249 8.70 -6.76 10.76
C ALA A 249 9.74 -6.93 11.89
N PHE A 250 9.36 -7.66 12.95
CA PHE A 250 10.27 -7.96 14.04
C PHE A 250 11.49 -8.78 13.59
N ARG A 251 11.27 -9.80 12.77
CA ARG A 251 12.33 -10.67 12.25
C ARG A 251 13.29 -9.91 11.33
N LEU A 252 12.78 -9.08 10.43
CA LEU A 252 13.58 -8.24 9.52
C LEU A 252 14.43 -7.23 10.32
N ALA A 253 13.81 -6.58 11.30
CA ALA A 253 14.47 -5.63 12.20
C ALA A 253 15.56 -6.29 13.06
N GLN A 254 15.25 -7.41 13.70
CA GLN A 254 16.17 -8.10 14.60
C GLN A 254 17.46 -8.57 13.91
N ASN A 255 17.36 -8.93 12.63
CA ASN A 255 18.46 -9.50 11.87
C ASN A 255 19.17 -8.48 10.96
N GLU A 256 18.84 -7.18 11.08
CA GLU A 256 19.45 -6.07 10.31
C GLU A 256 19.48 -6.38 8.80
N ARG A 257 18.39 -6.95 8.27
CA ARG A 257 18.37 -7.48 6.89
C ARG A 257 18.07 -6.43 5.82
N VAL A 258 17.48 -5.31 6.20
CA VAL A 258 16.99 -4.27 5.29
C VAL A 258 17.16 -2.91 5.94
N ASP A 259 17.17 -1.86 5.13
CA ASP A 259 17.22 -0.47 5.59
C ASP A 259 15.81 0.12 5.75
N MET A 260 14.85 -0.45 5.02
CA MET A 260 13.49 0.09 4.94
C MET A 260 12.42 -1.00 4.85
N VAL A 261 11.18 -0.62 5.11
CA VAL A 261 10.01 -1.50 4.99
C VAL A 261 8.85 -0.86 4.24
N ASN A 262 8.18 -1.63 3.37
CA ASN A 262 6.95 -1.23 2.68
C ASN A 262 5.71 -1.81 3.38
N ILE A 263 4.94 -0.94 4.02
CA ILE A 263 3.71 -1.29 4.73
C ILE A 263 2.52 -1.07 3.80
N LYS A 264 1.90 -2.16 3.34
CA LYS A 264 0.61 -2.12 2.62
C LYS A 264 -0.50 -2.58 3.56
N LEU A 265 -1.54 -1.76 3.72
CA LEU A 265 -2.62 -2.06 4.68
C LEU A 265 -3.32 -3.40 4.36
N GLN A 266 -3.50 -3.70 3.07
CA GLN A 266 -4.09 -4.95 2.58
C GLN A 266 -3.24 -6.18 2.93
N LYS A 267 -1.90 -6.07 2.96
CA LYS A 267 -1.00 -7.17 3.38
C LYS A 267 -1.07 -7.43 4.88
N VAL A 268 -1.08 -6.36 5.68
CA VAL A 268 -0.83 -6.46 7.13
C VAL A 268 -2.10 -6.59 7.96
N GLY A 269 -3.26 -6.36 7.36
CA GLY A 269 -4.55 -6.43 8.05
C GLY A 269 -4.99 -5.11 8.67
N GLY A 270 -4.66 -3.98 8.03
CA GLY A 270 -5.17 -2.66 8.39
C GLY A 270 -4.20 -1.76 9.16
N ILE A 271 -4.72 -0.59 9.55
CA ILE A 271 -4.02 0.52 10.19
C ILE A 271 -3.50 0.11 11.56
N TRP A 272 -4.28 -0.65 12.35
CA TRP A 272 -3.83 -1.05 13.70
C TRP A 272 -2.52 -1.83 13.67
N VAL A 273 -2.43 -2.86 12.83
CA VAL A 273 -1.20 -3.63 12.65
C VAL A 273 -0.12 -2.80 11.94
N GLY A 274 -0.50 -1.96 10.97
CA GLY A 274 0.42 -1.02 10.32
C GLY A 274 1.14 -0.11 11.33
N MET A 275 0.44 0.43 12.33
CA MET A 275 1.04 1.24 13.40
C MET A 275 2.03 0.45 14.26
N HIS A 276 1.74 -0.83 14.55
CA HIS A 276 2.67 -1.69 15.27
C HIS A 276 3.93 -1.98 14.45
N ILE A 277 3.78 -2.29 13.16
CA ILE A 277 4.91 -2.51 12.25
C ILE A 277 5.76 -1.24 12.16
N ASN A 278 5.14 -0.07 12.00
CA ASN A 278 5.85 1.21 12.00
C ASN A 278 6.61 1.47 13.31
N SER A 279 6.04 1.06 14.46
CA SER A 279 6.72 1.20 15.75
C SER A 279 7.94 0.30 15.87
N VAL A 280 7.86 -0.94 15.36
CA VAL A 280 9.00 -1.86 15.30
C VAL A 280 10.08 -1.33 14.37
N ALA A 281 9.71 -0.91 13.15
CA ALA A 281 10.61 -0.31 12.18
C ALA A 281 11.34 0.91 12.76
N LYS A 282 10.60 1.83 13.38
CA LYS A 282 11.17 3.00 14.05
C LYS A 282 12.16 2.64 15.15
N ALA A 283 11.83 1.65 15.99
CA ALA A 283 12.72 1.21 17.07
C ALA A 283 14.03 0.62 16.51
N ALA A 284 13.96 -0.01 15.34
CA ALA A 284 15.10 -0.56 14.62
C ALA A 284 15.79 0.43 13.67
N LYS A 285 15.37 1.72 13.67
CA LYS A 285 15.86 2.77 12.75
C LYS A 285 15.69 2.43 11.26
N LEU A 286 14.62 1.72 10.94
CA LEU A 286 14.21 1.44 9.57
C LEU A 286 13.17 2.48 9.15
N ASP A 287 13.42 3.16 8.04
CA ASP A 287 12.42 4.04 7.45
C ASP A 287 11.27 3.22 6.86
N ALA A 288 10.06 3.78 6.90
CA ALA A 288 8.88 3.12 6.37
C ALA A 288 8.33 3.85 5.15
N MET A 289 7.90 3.07 4.17
CA MET A 289 6.99 3.48 3.11
C MET A 289 5.59 2.95 3.41
N VAL A 290 4.55 3.72 3.06
CA VAL A 290 3.21 3.17 2.89
C VAL A 290 2.93 3.00 1.41
N GLY A 291 2.77 1.75 1.00
CA GLY A 291 2.40 1.37 -0.35
C GLY A 291 0.94 0.95 -0.46
N CYS A 292 0.50 0.66 -1.68
CA CYS A 292 -0.79 0.06 -1.97
C CYS A 292 -0.68 -1.14 -2.92
N ILE A 293 -1.82 -1.72 -3.25
CA ILE A 293 -2.04 -2.51 -4.48
C ILE A 293 -3.04 -1.74 -5.37
N ASP A 294 -3.67 -2.41 -6.34
CA ASP A 294 -4.76 -1.83 -7.15
C ASP A 294 -6.02 -1.62 -6.28
N GLU A 295 -6.07 -0.47 -5.60
CA GLU A 295 -7.08 -0.10 -4.62
C GLU A 295 -7.89 1.11 -5.11
N CYS A 296 -9.21 1.07 -4.88
CA CYS A 296 -10.04 2.26 -5.08
C CYS A 296 -9.63 3.40 -4.13
N GLY A 297 -10.10 4.61 -4.41
CA GLY A 297 -9.77 5.82 -3.67
C GLY A 297 -10.03 5.71 -2.17
N LEU A 298 -11.01 4.91 -1.72
CA LEU A 298 -11.23 4.69 -0.30
C LEU A 298 -10.07 3.92 0.37
N GLY A 299 -9.53 2.89 -0.30
CA GLY A 299 -8.36 2.15 0.17
C GLY A 299 -7.11 3.02 0.21
N ILE A 300 -6.88 3.78 -0.86
CA ILE A 300 -5.78 4.76 -0.94
C ILE A 300 -5.92 5.85 0.13
N ALA A 301 -7.12 6.34 0.43
CA ALA A 301 -7.37 7.29 1.51
C ALA A 301 -6.93 6.76 2.87
N ALA A 302 -7.22 5.49 3.16
CA ALA A 302 -6.78 4.86 4.40
C ALA A 302 -5.24 4.79 4.49
N GLY A 303 -4.58 4.42 3.39
CA GLY A 303 -3.12 4.45 3.26
C GLY A 303 -2.54 5.85 3.48
N LEU A 304 -3.10 6.86 2.81
CA LEU A 304 -2.71 8.26 2.94
C LEU A 304 -2.88 8.75 4.38
N HIS A 305 -4.03 8.51 5.01
CA HIS A 305 -4.27 8.93 6.38
C HIS A 305 -3.30 8.30 7.37
N PHE A 306 -2.95 7.02 7.17
CA PHE A 306 -1.92 6.36 7.97
C PHE A 306 -0.53 6.99 7.73
N ALA A 307 -0.13 7.19 6.47
CA ALA A 307 1.17 7.75 6.10
C ALA A 307 1.40 9.15 6.69
N LEU A 308 0.38 10.00 6.66
CA LEU A 308 0.42 11.36 7.19
C LEU A 308 0.48 11.44 8.72
N SER A 309 0.14 10.35 9.42
CA SER A 309 0.00 10.34 10.87
C SER A 309 1.30 10.06 11.63
N ARG A 310 2.34 9.53 10.96
CA ARG A 310 3.56 9.05 11.63
C ARG A 310 4.85 9.70 11.08
N PRO A 311 5.79 10.10 11.95
CA PRO A 311 7.07 10.67 11.52
C PRO A 311 7.97 9.67 10.78
N ASN A 312 7.94 8.38 11.17
CA ASN A 312 8.80 7.34 10.60
C ASN A 312 8.31 6.81 9.25
N ILE A 313 7.12 7.24 8.80
CA ILE A 313 6.70 6.98 7.44
C ILE A 313 7.27 8.13 6.62
N VAL A 314 8.32 7.86 5.86
CA VAL A 314 9.06 8.87 5.11
C VAL A 314 8.60 8.90 3.64
N TYR A 315 8.09 7.77 3.15
CA TYR A 315 7.74 7.58 1.74
C TYR A 315 6.29 7.12 1.57
N ALA A 316 5.71 7.43 0.41
CA ALA A 316 4.42 6.91 -0.03
C ALA A 316 4.50 6.43 -1.49
N ASP A 317 3.77 5.35 -1.77
CA ASP A 317 3.54 4.72 -3.07
C ASP A 317 2.05 4.35 -3.16
N LEU A 318 1.24 5.37 -3.41
CA LEU A 318 -0.22 5.39 -3.25
C LEU A 318 -0.90 5.69 -4.59
N ASP A 319 -0.35 5.14 -5.66
CA ASP A 319 -0.75 5.34 -7.05
C ASP A 319 -1.76 4.33 -7.59
N GLY A 320 -2.05 3.24 -6.85
CA GLY A 320 -2.90 2.14 -7.32
C GLY A 320 -4.38 2.47 -7.63
N HIS A 321 -4.81 3.73 -7.44
CA HIS A 321 -6.11 4.23 -7.90
C HIS A 321 -6.06 4.85 -9.29
N LEU A 322 -4.88 5.21 -9.80
CA LEU A 322 -4.73 6.07 -10.98
C LEU A 322 -5.11 5.38 -12.27
N ASP A 323 -4.87 4.08 -12.34
CA ASP A 323 -5.24 3.27 -13.50
C ASP A 323 -6.70 2.78 -13.40
N ILE A 324 -7.44 3.12 -12.34
CA ILE A 324 -8.84 2.70 -12.18
C ILE A 324 -9.78 3.66 -12.92
N ILE A 325 -10.51 3.13 -13.89
CA ILE A 325 -11.55 3.86 -14.62
C ILE A 325 -12.82 3.95 -13.76
N ASP A 326 -13.42 5.14 -13.71
CA ASP A 326 -14.70 5.43 -13.05
C ASP A 326 -14.75 5.02 -11.58
N ASP A 327 -13.64 5.17 -10.84
CA ASP A 327 -13.60 4.92 -9.40
C ASP A 327 -14.63 5.80 -8.67
N PRO A 328 -15.64 5.23 -7.99
CA PRO A 328 -16.62 6.02 -7.26
C PRO A 328 -16.00 6.83 -6.11
N TYR A 329 -14.83 6.41 -5.60
CA TYR A 329 -14.18 7.06 -4.46
C TYR A 329 -13.07 8.03 -4.86
N HIS A 330 -12.89 8.38 -6.14
CA HIS A 330 -11.80 9.26 -6.60
C HIS A 330 -11.72 10.64 -5.92
N SER A 331 -12.82 11.12 -5.31
CA SER A 331 -12.92 12.45 -4.71
C SER A 331 -12.62 12.52 -3.20
N VAL A 332 -12.26 11.40 -2.56
CA VAL A 332 -12.01 11.35 -1.10
C VAL A 332 -10.66 11.93 -0.67
N PHE A 333 -9.79 12.22 -1.63
CA PHE A 333 -8.57 13.01 -1.50
C PHE A 333 -8.32 13.76 -2.82
N LYS A 334 -7.30 14.61 -2.84
CA LYS A 334 -6.87 15.35 -4.03
C LYS A 334 -5.45 14.94 -4.38
N LEU A 335 -5.19 14.68 -5.66
CA LEU A 335 -3.85 14.53 -6.22
C LEU A 335 -3.52 15.73 -7.10
N GLU A 336 -2.42 16.41 -6.81
CA GLU A 336 -1.90 17.49 -7.65
C GLU A 336 -0.39 17.34 -7.84
N LYS A 337 0.05 17.16 -9.09
CA LYS A 337 1.48 17.09 -9.44
C LYS A 337 2.25 16.11 -8.55
N GLY A 338 1.73 14.88 -8.42
CA GLY A 338 2.33 13.85 -7.56
C GLY A 338 2.18 14.04 -6.05
N ILE A 339 1.43 15.04 -5.57
CA ILE A 339 1.20 15.29 -4.15
C ILE A 339 -0.24 14.95 -3.77
N LEU A 340 -0.39 14.09 -2.76
CA LEU A 340 -1.67 13.69 -2.19
C LEU A 340 -2.05 14.58 -0.99
N TYR A 341 -3.30 15.04 -1.00
CA TYR A 341 -3.92 15.84 0.06
C TYR A 341 -5.21 15.18 0.52
N PRO A 342 -5.36 14.80 1.80
CA PRO A 342 -6.62 14.31 2.33
C PRO A 342 -7.63 15.47 2.36
N THR A 343 -8.93 15.17 2.36
CA THR A 343 -9.93 16.21 2.65
C THR A 343 -9.94 16.59 4.14
N GLU A 344 -10.52 17.74 4.47
CA GLU A 344 -10.75 18.15 5.87
C GLU A 344 -12.02 17.52 6.48
N LYS A 345 -12.73 16.66 5.73
CA LYS A 345 -13.90 15.93 6.25
C LYS A 345 -13.45 14.93 7.33
N HIS A 346 -14.35 14.65 8.28
CA HIS A 346 -14.05 13.71 9.37
C HIS A 346 -13.91 12.28 8.83
N GLY A 347 -13.13 11.45 9.53
CA GLY A 347 -12.93 10.08 9.08
C GLY A 347 -11.96 9.97 7.91
N LEU A 348 -12.25 9.02 7.01
CA LEU A 348 -11.53 8.79 5.75
C LEU A 348 -11.81 9.84 4.66
N GLY A 349 -12.58 10.88 4.98
CA GLY A 349 -12.97 11.91 4.01
C GLY A 349 -14.23 11.58 3.20
N PHE A 350 -14.86 10.44 3.46
CA PHE A 350 -16.05 9.97 2.74
C PHE A 350 -17.36 10.05 3.55
N SER A 351 -18.43 10.51 2.90
CA SER A 351 -19.82 10.40 3.38
C SER A 351 -20.80 10.28 2.20
N GLU A 352 -21.83 9.44 2.35
CA GLU A 352 -22.90 9.20 1.34
C GLU A 352 -23.69 10.45 0.95
N THR A 353 -23.66 11.51 1.75
CA THR A 353 -24.35 12.78 1.47
C THR A 353 -23.74 13.58 0.32
N ASN A 354 -22.79 13.01 -0.45
CA ASN A 354 -22.02 13.70 -1.49
C ASN A 354 -22.17 13.08 -2.90
N PHE A 355 -23.17 12.22 -3.13
CA PHE A 355 -23.57 11.79 -4.47
C PHE A 355 -24.95 12.31 -4.83
#